data_AF-A0A962FWX4-F1
#
_entry.id   AF-A0A962FWX4-F1
#
_cell.length_a   1.000
_cell.length_b   1.000
_cell.length_c   1.000
_cell.angle_alpha   90.00
_cell.angle_beta   90.00
_cell.angle_gamma   90.00
#
_symmetry.space_group_name_H-M   'P 1'
#
loop_
_entity.id
_entity.type
_entity.pdbx_description
1 polymer ?
#
loop_
_entity_poly.entity_id
_entity_poly.type
_entity_poly.pdbx_seq_one_letter_code
_entity_poly.pdbx_strand_id
1 'polypeptide(L)' 'LAAIWDRPQATFASKLEVADGRAKVTREVDAGLEVIEVELPAVVTT' A
#
# COMPACT_ATOMS: atom_id res chain seq x y z
N LEU A 1 3.85 11.53 4.50
CA LEU A 1 2.54 12.08 4.91
C LEU A 1 1.81 11.13 5.86
N ALA A 2 1.77 9.82 5.58
CA ALA A 2 1.02 8.84 6.39
C ALA A 2 1.42 8.83 7.88
N ALA A 3 2.71 8.98 8.18
CA ALA A 3 3.21 9.03 9.57
C ALA A 3 2.65 10.21 10.39
N ILE A 4 2.27 11.33 9.77
CA ILE A 4 1.66 12.48 10.47
C ILE A 4 0.22 12.17 10.88
N TRP A 5 -0.46 11.29 10.15
CA TRP A 5 -1.84 10.88 10.38
C TRP A 5 -1.98 9.51 11.05
N ASP A 6 -0.86 8.90 11.44
CA ASP A 6 -0.79 7.57 12.06
C ASP A 6 -1.57 6.50 11.28
N ARG A 7 -1.37 6.47 9.96
CA ARG A 7 -2.02 5.52 9.05
C ARG A 7 -1.01 4.65 8.31
N PRO A 8 -1.40 3.42 7.92
CA PRO A 8 -0.60 2.57 7.05
C PRO A 8 -0.22 3.28 5.74
N GLN A 9 0.95 2.94 5.20
CA GLN A 9 1.47 3.50 3.96
C GLN A 9 1.96 2.39 3.02
N ALA A 10 1.61 2.50 1.74
CA ALA A 10 2.13 1.65 0.68
C ALA A 10 2.64 2.53 -0.48
N THR A 11 3.95 2.51 -0.73
CA THR A 11 4.60 3.32 -1.77
C THR A 11 5.04 2.45 -2.95
N PHE A 12 5.31 3.09 -4.10
CA PHE A 12 5.75 2.44 -5.33
C PHE A 12 4.72 1.41 -5.84
N ALA A 13 3.44 1.73 -5.67
CA ALA A 13 2.35 0.82 -6.01
C ALA A 13 2.16 0.74 -7.54
N SER A 14 2.31 -0.47 -8.09
CA SER A 14 2.03 -0.79 -9.49
C SER A 14 0.64 -1.38 -9.69
N LYS A 15 0.03 -1.96 -8.64
CA LYS A 15 -1.37 -2.43 -8.63
C LYS A 15 -2.00 -2.26 -7.23
N LEU A 16 -3.29 -1.94 -7.19
CA LEU A 16 -4.08 -1.79 -5.97
C LEU A 16 -5.40 -2.57 -6.10
N GLU A 17 -5.70 -3.43 -5.14
CA GLU A 17 -6.97 -4.15 -4.99
C GLU A 17 -7.55 -3.86 -3.60
N VAL A 18 -8.80 -3.41 -3.52
CA VAL A 18 -9.44 -3.02 -2.26
C VAL A 18 -10.63 -3.94 -1.98
N ALA A 19 -10.63 -4.57 -0.81
CA ALA A 19 -11.71 -5.42 -0.34
C ALA A 19 -11.73 -5.46 1.19
N ASP A 20 -12.93 -5.58 1.78
CA ASP A 20 -13.12 -5.86 3.21
C ASP A 20 -12.32 -4.96 4.17
N GLY A 21 -12.25 -3.66 3.89
CA GLY A 21 -11.54 -2.69 4.74
C GLY A 21 -10.01 -2.79 4.66
N ARG A 22 -9.47 -3.48 3.65
CA ARG A 22 -8.04 -3.59 3.39
C ARG A 22 -7.71 -3.29 1.94
N ALA A 23 -6.44 -2.99 1.72
CA ALA A 23 -5.84 -2.82 0.42
C ALA A 23 -4.71 -3.82 0.23
N LYS A 24 -4.81 -4.64 -0.81
CA LYS A 24 -3.74 -5.47 -1.32
C LYS A 24 -2.99 -4.68 -2.39
N VAL A 25 -1.72 -4.40 -2.14
CA VAL A 25 -0.89 -3.52 -2.97
C VAL A 25 0.27 -4.32 -3.52
N THR A 26 0.39 -4.34 -4.85
CA THR A 26 1.62 -4.79 -5.51
C THR A 26 2.54 -3.59 -5.65
N ARG A 27 3.75 -3.66 -5.10
CA ARG A 27 4.77 -2.61 -5.18
C ARG A 27 6.02 -3.09 -5.88
N GLU A 28 6.72 -2.16 -6.51
CA GLU A 28 8.06 -2.40 -7.06
C GLU A 28 9.12 -2.20 -5.98
N VAL A 29 10.04 -3.15 -5.89
CA VAL A 29 11.21 -3.13 -5.01
C VAL A 29 12.43 -3.53 -5.84
N ASP A 30 13.64 -3.31 -5.32
CA ASP A 30 14.88 -3.62 -6.04
C ASP A 30 14.97 -5.08 -6.52
N ALA A 31 14.29 -6.00 -5.83
CA ALA A 31 14.23 -7.43 -6.15
C ALA A 31 13.04 -7.85 -7.03
N GLY A 32 12.22 -6.91 -7.52
CA GLY A 32 11.06 -7.17 -8.38
C GLY A 32 9.73 -6.69 -7.80
N LEU A 33 8.69 -7.53 -7.85
CA LEU A 33 7.36 -7.18 -7.34
C LEU A 33 7.11 -7.84 -5.99
N GLU A 34 6.63 -7.04 -5.04
CA GLU A 34 6.21 -7.50 -3.71
C GLU A 34 4.72 -7.20 -3.52
N VAL A 35 4.00 -8.11 -2.87
CA VAL A 35 2.58 -7.91 -2.54
C VAL A 35 2.44 -7.76 -1.03
N ILE A 36 1.89 -6.63 -0.60
CA ILE A 36 1.61 -6.34 0.80
C ILE A 36 0.11 -6.09 1.01
N GLU A 37 -0.36 -6.28 2.24
CA GLU A 37 -1.74 -6.00 2.63
C GLU A 37 -1.73 -4.95 3.76
N VAL A 38 -2.53 -3.90 3.60
CA VAL A 38 -2.63 -2.80 4.58
C VAL A 38 -4.08 -2.56 4.96
N GLU A 39 -4.33 -2.27 6.25
CA GLU A 39 -5.65 -1.89 6.73
C GLU A 39 -6.02 -0.47 6.27
N LEU A 40 -7.28 -0.28 5.89
CA LEU A 40 -7.80 1.03 5.52
C LEU A 40 -8.34 1.78 6.74
N PRO A 41 -8.20 3.13 6.79
CA PRO A 41 -7.64 3.99 5.73
C PRO A 41 -6.10 3.99 5.68
N ALA A 42 -5.54 4.00 4.46
CA ALA A 42 -4.10 4.01 4.19
C ALA A 42 -3.72 5.03 3.12
N VAL A 43 -2.45 5.46 3.11
CA VAL A 43 -1.89 6.31 2.04
C VAL A 43 -1.17 5.43 1.03
N VAL A 44 -1.61 5.49 -0.23
CA VAL A 44 -1.00 4.74 -1.34
C VAL A 44 -0.43 5.71 -2.36
N THR A 45 0.82 5.49 -2.79
CA THR A 45 1.47 6.30 -3.84
C THR A 45 2.07 5.41 -4.92
N THR A 46 2.01 5.88 -6.17
CA THR A 46 2.62 5.26 -7.35
C THR A 46 4.10 5.56 -7.42
#